data_AF-A0A2G9XHK6-F1
#
_entry.id   AF-A0A2G9XHK6-F1
#
_cell.length_a   1.000
_cell.length_b   1.000
_cell.length_c   1.000
_cell.angle_alpha   90.00
_cell.angle_beta   90.00
_cell.angle_gamma   90.00
#
_symmetry.space_group_name_H-M   'P 1'
#
loop_
_entity.id
_entity.type
_entity.pdbx_description
1 polymer ?
#
loop_
_entity_poly.entity_id
_entity_poly.type
_entity_poly.pdbx_seq_one_letter_code
_entity_poly.pdbx_strand_id
1 'polypeptide(L)' 'SLMERVKQIGIITKDGMTMMPIIANLGGECWKTKQAKENKEQGLLWEGITALSLLLAGANILVLRHPETLKLIKETIGK' A
#
# COMPACT_ATOMS: atom_id res chain seq x y z
N SER A 1 11.35 -5.62 5.89
CA SER A 1 9.98 -5.54 6.46
C SER A 1 9.36 -6.94 6.58
N LEU A 2 8.09 -7.10 6.99
CA LEU A 2 7.40 -8.41 7.07
C LEU A 2 6.94 -8.88 5.67
N MET A 3 6.36 -7.98 4.87
CA MET A 3 5.81 -8.30 3.54
C MET A 3 6.89 -8.77 2.57
N GLU A 4 8.04 -8.10 2.52
CA GLU A 4 9.17 -8.49 1.67
C GLU A 4 9.67 -9.90 2.02
N ARG A 5 9.72 -10.24 3.32
CA ARG A 5 10.14 -11.57 3.78
C ARG A 5 9.15 -12.64 3.39
N VAL A 6 7.85 -12.40 3.56
CA VAL A 6 6.80 -13.34 3.12
C VAL A 6 6.93 -13.59 1.61
N LYS A 7 7.13 -12.53 0.82
CA LYS A 7 7.33 -12.64 -0.64
C LYS A 7 8.59 -13.45 -0.99
N GLN A 8 9.71 -13.15 -0.35
CA GLN A 8 10.98 -13.84 -0.57
C GLN A 8 10.92 -15.31 -0.19
N ILE A 9 10.34 -15.64 0.97
CA ILE A 9 10.19 -17.03 1.43
C ILE A 9 9.33 -17.81 0.43
N GLY A 10 8.15 -17.29 0.07
CA GLY A 10 7.28 -17.97 -0.90
C GLY A 10 7.96 -18.31 -2.23
N ILE A 11 8.88 -17.46 -2.69
CA ILE A 11 9.64 -17.70 -3.93
C ILE A 11 10.82 -18.66 -3.71
N ILE A 12 11.64 -18.44 -2.68
CA ILE A 12 12.88 -19.19 -2.45
C ILE A 12 12.59 -20.61 -2.00
N THR A 13 11.70 -20.79 -1.02
CA THR A 13 11.37 -22.11 -0.46
C THR A 13 10.23 -22.79 -1.19
N LYS A 14 9.59 -22.10 -2.16
CA LYS A 14 8.39 -22.57 -2.89
C LYS A 14 7.26 -22.98 -1.95
N ASP A 15 7.15 -22.30 -0.81
CA ASP A 15 6.10 -22.55 0.17
C ASP A 15 4.75 -22.00 -0.32
N GLY A 16 3.80 -22.90 -0.58
CA GLY A 16 2.46 -22.58 -1.07
C GLY A 16 1.65 -21.71 -0.11
N MET A 17 1.90 -21.79 1.19
CA MET A 17 1.18 -21.01 2.20
C MET A 17 1.52 -19.52 2.14
N THR A 18 2.76 -19.19 1.74
CA THR A 18 3.27 -17.82 1.69
C THR A 18 3.18 -17.17 0.31
N MET A 19 2.82 -17.94 -0.73
CA MET A 19 2.57 -17.43 -2.10
C MET A 19 1.19 -16.76 -2.29
N MET A 20 0.39 -16.66 -1.22
CA MET A 20 -0.90 -15.98 -1.25
C MET A 20 -0.77 -14.47 -1.54
N PRO A 21 -1.74 -13.84 -2.23
CA PRO A 21 -1.72 -12.41 -2.48
C PRO A 21 -1.87 -11.61 -1.19
N ILE A 22 -1.16 -10.49 -1.09
CA ILE A 22 -1.20 -9.61 0.09
C ILE A 22 -2.17 -8.45 -0.15
N ILE A 23 -3.13 -8.28 0.75
CA ILE A 23 -4.06 -7.15 0.78
C ILE A 23 -3.57 -6.12 1.79
N ALA A 24 -3.31 -4.90 1.32
CA ALA A 24 -2.97 -3.75 2.14
C ALA A 24 -4.21 -2.89 2.36
N ASN A 25 -4.90 -3.09 3.49
CA ASN A 25 -6.01 -2.25 3.90
C ASN A 25 -5.51 -1.03 4.69
N LEU A 26 -5.04 -0.01 3.97
CA LEU A 26 -4.35 1.15 4.56
C LEU A 26 -5.22 2.40 4.68
N GLY A 27 -6.26 2.57 3.85
CA GLY A 27 -7.05 3.80 3.83
C GLY A 27 -7.69 4.12 5.18
N GLY A 28 -8.24 3.12 5.87
CA GLY A 28 -8.82 3.31 7.20
C GLY A 28 -7.82 3.80 8.24
N GLU A 29 -6.59 3.29 8.21
CA GLU A 29 -5.56 3.64 9.20
C GLU A 29 -4.88 4.98 8.88
N CYS A 30 -4.65 5.28 7.59
CA CYS A 30 -4.01 6.53 7.17
C CYS A 30 -4.85 7.76 7.59
N TRP A 31 -6.15 7.73 7.35
CA TRP A 31 -7.06 8.84 7.62
C TRP A 31 -7.43 9.00 9.10
N LYS A 32 -7.02 8.08 9.99
CA LYS A 32 -7.14 8.27 11.46
C LYS A 32 -6.10 9.23 12.02
N THR A 33 -4.91 9.27 11.40
CA THR A 33 -3.75 10.03 11.87
C THR A 33 -4.02 11.54 11.88
N LYS A 34 -3.31 12.26 12.76
CA LYS A 34 -3.44 13.73 12.86
C LYS A 34 -2.96 14.40 11.57
N GLN A 35 -1.84 13.92 11.03
CA GLN A 35 -1.18 14.42 9.83
C GLN A 35 -2.11 14.39 8.62
N ALA A 36 -2.93 13.34 8.47
CA ALA A 36 -3.87 13.25 7.37
C ALA A 36 -5.09 14.19 7.49
N LYS A 37 -5.34 14.75 8.67
CA LYS A 37 -6.49 15.64 8.96
C LYS A 37 -6.14 17.12 8.93
N GLU A 38 -4.85 17.48 8.99
CA GLU A 38 -4.40 18.87 9.06
C GLU A 38 -4.61 19.64 7.75
N ASN A 39 -4.33 19.00 6.60
CA ASN A 39 -4.50 19.60 5.28
C ASN A 39 -4.90 18.51 4.28
N LYS A 40 -5.75 18.87 3.31
CA LYS A 40 -6.15 17.97 2.21
C LYS A 40 -4.93 17.43 1.46
N GLU A 41 -3.98 18.30 1.08
CA GLU A 41 -2.77 17.89 0.37
C GLU A 41 -1.91 16.91 1.19
N GLN A 42 -1.78 17.20 2.49
CA GLN A 42 -1.04 16.34 3.42
C GLN A 42 -1.73 14.98 3.58
N GLY A 43 -3.06 14.93 3.66
CA GLY A 43 -3.83 13.68 3.70
C GLY A 43 -3.68 12.83 2.45
N LEU A 44 -3.73 13.47 1.27
CA LEU A 44 -3.50 12.80 -0.02
C LEU A 44 -2.10 12.20 -0.10
N LEU A 45 -1.08 12.98 0.26
CA LEU A 45 0.31 12.52 0.26
C LEU A 45 0.55 11.43 1.32
N TRP A 46 -0.10 11.53 2.49
CA TRP A 46 0.03 10.54 3.54
C TRP A 46 -0.49 9.17 3.11
N GLU A 47 -1.68 9.14 2.50
CA GLU A 47 -2.24 7.92 1.93
C GLU A 47 -1.42 7.44 0.73
N GLY A 48 -1.01 8.35 -0.16
CA GLY A 48 -0.23 8.05 -1.36
C GLY A 48 1.13 7.42 -1.08
N ILE A 49 1.93 8.03 -0.20
CA ILE A 49 3.25 7.53 0.19
C ILE A 49 3.14 6.17 0.89
N THR A 50 2.15 6.01 1.77
CA THR A 50 1.92 4.74 2.47
C THR A 50 1.55 3.64 1.47
N ALA A 51 0.65 3.93 0.54
CA ALA A 51 0.23 2.99 -0.49
C ALA A 51 1.39 2.61 -1.43
N LEU A 52 2.21 3.57 -1.86
CA LEU A 52 3.38 3.32 -2.69
C LEU A 52 4.42 2.46 -1.96
N SER A 53 4.66 2.75 -0.69
CA SER A 53 5.60 1.99 0.15
C SER A 53 5.16 0.52 0.29
N LEU A 54 3.86 0.28 0.51
CA LEU A 54 3.32 -1.07 0.62
C LEU A 54 3.30 -1.81 -0.72
N LEU A 55 3.08 -1.08 -1.82
CA LEU A 55 3.18 -1.63 -3.16
C LEU A 55 4.61 -2.11 -3.46
N LEU A 56 5.62 -1.28 -3.17
CA LEU A 56 7.04 -1.63 -3.32
C LEU A 56 7.44 -2.81 -2.41
N ALA A 57 6.86 -2.90 -1.22
CA ALA A 57 7.06 -4.04 -0.31
C ALA A 57 6.40 -5.35 -0.80
N GLY A 58 5.62 -5.31 -1.89
CA GLY A 58 5.04 -6.48 -2.55
C GLY A 58 3.55 -6.71 -2.32
N ALA A 59 2.79 -5.67 -1.91
CA ALA A 59 1.33 -5.73 -1.85
C ALA A 59 0.73 -6.01 -3.24
N ASN A 60 -0.33 -6.83 -3.28
CA ASN A 60 -1.04 -7.15 -4.51
C ASN A 60 -2.32 -6.30 -4.68
N ILE A 61 -3.00 -6.01 -3.57
CA ILE A 61 -4.25 -5.26 -3.55
C ILE A 61 -4.10 -4.12 -2.54
N LEU A 62 -4.39 -2.89 -2.98
CA LEU A 62 -4.41 -1.70 -2.13
C LEU A 62 -5.86 -1.27 -1.91
N VAL A 63 -6.26 -1.05 -0.65
CA VAL A 63 -7.56 -0.46 -0.33
C VAL A 63 -7.35 0.99 0.09
N LEU A 64 -7.78 1.90 -0.79
CA LEU A 64 -7.69 3.35 -0.63
C LEU A 64 -9.07 3.94 -0.33
N ARG A 65 -9.09 5.13 0.27
CA ARG A 65 -10.29 5.91 0.60
C ARG A 65 -10.50 7.08 -0.36
N HIS A 66 -9.45 7.79 -0.76
CA HIS A 66 -9.58 9.00 -1.54
C HIS A 66 -9.34 8.77 -3.05
N PRO A 67 -10.24 9.24 -3.95
CA PRO A 67 -10.12 8.99 -5.40
C PRO A 67 -8.94 9.73 -6.05
N GLU A 68 -8.54 10.89 -5.53
CA GLU A 68 -7.34 11.60 -6.02
C GLU A 68 -6.05 10.79 -5.76
N THR A 69 -5.94 10.13 -4.60
CA THR A 69 -4.82 9.22 -4.30
C THR A 69 -4.75 8.07 -5.30
N LEU A 70 -5.90 7.53 -5.70
CA LEU A 70 -5.97 6.46 -6.71
C LEU A 70 -5.43 6.93 -8.06
N LYS A 71 -5.74 8.16 -8.50
CA LYS A 71 -5.23 8.71 -9.75
C LYS A 71 -3.70 8.84 -9.71
N LEU A 72 -3.17 9.42 -8.64
CA LEU A 72 -1.74 9.62 -8.45
C LEU A 72 -0.96 8.30 -8.47
N ILE A 73 -1.49 7.26 -7.80
CA ILE A 73 -0.85 5.94 -7.77
C ILE A 73 -0.88 5.27 -9.15
N LYS A 74 -1.99 5.38 -9.88
CA LYS A 74 -2.10 4.84 -11.25
C LYS A 74 -1.09 5.49 -12.19
N GLU A 75 -1.00 6.82 -12.16
CA GLU A 75 0.00 7.59 -12.90
C GLU A 75 1.42 7.15 -12.55
N THR A 76 1.71 6.93 -11.26
CA THR A 76 3.03 6.49 -10.78
C THR A 76 3.41 5.10 -11.29
N ILE A 77 2.45 4.17 -11.40
CA ILE A 77 2.68 2.81 -11.88
C ILE A 77 2.70 2.76 -13.43
N GLY A 78 2.38 3.86 -14.11
CA GLY A 78 2.27 3.91 -15.57
C GLY A 78 1.04 3.18 -16.11
N LYS A 79 -0.07 3.19 -15.36
CA LYS A 79 -1.35 2.57 -15.74
C LYS A 79 -2.50 3.57 -15.80
#